data_AF-A0A1E4HFJ5-F1
#
_entry.id   AF-A0A1E4HFJ5-F1
#
_cell.length_a   1.000
_cell.length_b   1.000
_cell.length_c   1.000
_cell.angle_alpha   90.00
_cell.angle_beta   90.00
_cell.angle_gamma   90.00
#
_symmetry.space_group_name_H-M   'P 1'
#
loop_
_entity.id
_entity.type
_entity.pdbx_description
1 polymer ?
#
loop_
_entity_poly.entity_id
_entity_poly.type
_entity_poly.pdbx_seq_one_letter_code
_entity_poly.pdbx_strand_id
1 'polypeptide(L)'
;MTALASTRPLPRPSLPWVLGTAGAVASLAMPYVLEPGPVLRLVVAVLVAVQIRLVFALPAMVVRVVTWLRSRRVHAAMCVVVLTAAPLVGAASAPPFSSAGADFLGGVMSADRIAQVTGAPAMAPIRAYASLTDGTADAARATAAIDRLRTAGGFARSTILVVAPTGSGWVDPAAVATMEYLTGGNVATVAAQYADRPSWMEYLLGTGPAERSAATLVTALRSAIDALPDGARPRLVLYGESLGAIAASGVASAADATLLAGLPGGADRPAPPHTTSILNADDPVGHWSPSLLVAPAGPGAWLPIVTFWQVTGSLPGAQDVPTGHGHRYGGALAQGFVDAGAVPSPGAAEVATIARTVDA
;
A
#
# COMPACT_ATOMS: atom_id res chain seq x y z
N MET A 1 -87.84 3.61 6.05
CA MET A 1 -87.92 2.90 7.34
C MET A 1 -88.03 1.42 7.06
N THR A 2 -87.34 0.63 7.88
CA THR A 2 -87.52 -0.83 8.09
C THR A 2 -86.91 -1.80 7.07
N ALA A 3 -85.94 -2.54 7.58
CA ALA A 3 -85.23 -3.66 6.97
C ALA A 3 -86.08 -4.95 6.98
N LEU A 4 -85.74 -5.91 6.11
CA LEU A 4 -85.31 -7.28 6.48
C LEU A 4 -85.43 -8.25 5.28
N ALA A 5 -84.33 -8.98 5.06
CA ALA A 5 -84.22 -10.33 4.50
C ALA A 5 -84.96 -10.66 3.19
N SER A 6 -84.21 -10.72 2.08
CA SER A 6 -84.55 -11.55 0.91
C SER A 6 -83.26 -12.14 0.32
N THR A 7 -82.93 -13.40 0.60
CA THR A 7 -83.19 -14.55 -0.29
C THR A 7 -82.67 -14.39 -1.72
N ARG A 8 -81.46 -14.92 -1.98
CA ARG A 8 -81.09 -15.82 -3.10
C ARG A 8 -79.59 -16.12 -3.04
N PRO A 9 -79.15 -17.39 -3.06
CA PRO A 9 -77.72 -17.71 -3.11
C PRO A 9 -77.20 -17.42 -4.53
N LEU A 10 -76.19 -16.55 -4.62
CA LEU A 10 -75.39 -16.33 -5.83
C LEU A 10 -74.17 -17.26 -5.84
N PRO A 11 -73.61 -17.58 -7.02
CA PRO A 11 -73.01 -18.87 -7.32
C PRO A 11 -71.64 -19.08 -6.67
N ARG A 12 -71.32 -20.34 -6.38
CA ARG A 12 -69.99 -20.78 -5.94
C ARG A 12 -68.93 -20.39 -6.97
N PRO A 13 -67.86 -19.67 -6.60
CA PRO A 13 -66.64 -19.70 -7.39
C PRO A 13 -65.97 -21.07 -7.20
N SER A 14 -65.80 -21.78 -8.31
CA SER A 14 -64.88 -22.91 -8.44
C SER A 14 -63.46 -22.46 -8.15
N LEU A 15 -62.81 -23.04 -7.13
CA LEU A 15 -61.36 -23.09 -7.03
C LEU A 15 -60.90 -24.52 -7.33
N PRO A 16 -60.40 -24.81 -8.55
CA PRO A 16 -59.54 -25.95 -8.75
C PRO A 16 -58.11 -25.56 -8.33
N TRP A 17 -57.57 -26.29 -7.34
CA TRP A 17 -56.14 -26.57 -7.18
C TRP A 17 -55.14 -25.41 -6.98
N VAL A 18 -55.07 -24.84 -5.78
CA VAL A 18 -53.78 -24.43 -5.17
C VAL A 18 -53.81 -24.67 -3.65
N LEU A 19 -53.76 -25.95 -3.25
CA LEU A 19 -53.23 -26.36 -1.94
C LEU A 19 -51.91 -27.09 -2.21
N GLY A 20 -50.85 -26.32 -2.40
CA GLY A 20 -49.52 -26.81 -2.74
C GLY A 20 -48.54 -26.65 -1.60
N THR A 21 -48.09 -27.79 -1.08
CA THR A 21 -46.79 -28.09 -0.43
C THR A 21 -46.45 -27.50 0.95
N ALA A 22 -46.75 -26.24 1.29
CA ALA A 22 -46.21 -25.66 2.54
C ALA A 22 -46.88 -26.20 3.83
N GLY A 23 -48.22 -26.32 3.85
CA GLY A 23 -48.96 -26.77 5.04
C GLY A 23 -48.84 -28.27 5.34
N ALA A 24 -48.63 -29.10 4.30
CA ALA A 24 -48.47 -30.54 4.44
C ALA A 24 -47.09 -30.89 5.04
N VAL A 25 -46.03 -30.17 4.68
CA VAL A 25 -44.67 -30.37 5.21
C VAL A 25 -44.57 -29.97 6.68
N ALA A 26 -45.20 -28.86 7.08
CA ALA A 26 -45.21 -28.41 8.47
C ALA A 26 -45.98 -29.38 9.40
N SER A 27 -47.06 -30.00 8.92
CA SER A 27 -47.86 -30.95 9.70
C SER A 27 -47.19 -32.33 9.82
N LEU A 28 -46.41 -32.75 8.80
CA LEU A 28 -45.63 -33.99 8.82
C LEU A 28 -44.39 -33.91 9.73
N ALA A 29 -43.80 -32.72 9.91
CA ALA A 29 -42.61 -32.52 10.75
C ALA A 29 -42.93 -32.33 12.25
N MET A 30 -44.16 -31.95 12.59
CA MET A 30 -44.57 -31.58 13.95
C MET A 30 -44.39 -32.69 15.01
N PRO A 31 -44.60 -34.00 14.73
CA PRO A 31 -44.32 -35.07 15.68
C PRO A 31 -42.83 -35.21 16.06
N TYR A 32 -41.91 -34.81 15.16
CA TYR A 32 -40.46 -34.92 15.36
C TYR A 32 -39.87 -33.77 16.19
N VAL A 33 -40.61 -32.66 16.33
CA VAL A 33 -40.16 -31.47 17.06
C VAL A 33 -40.59 -31.50 18.53
N LEU A 34 -41.72 -32.15 18.85
CA LEU A 34 -42.27 -32.17 20.22
C LEU A 34 -41.83 -33.39 21.05
N GLU A 35 -41.63 -34.56 20.43
CA GLU A 35 -41.03 -35.72 21.09
C GLU A 35 -39.95 -36.35 20.19
N PRO A 36 -38.70 -35.85 20.22
CA PRO A 36 -37.65 -36.39 19.38
C PRO A 36 -37.42 -37.86 19.71
N GLY A 37 -37.45 -38.74 18.71
CA GLY A 37 -37.10 -40.15 18.90
C GLY A 37 -35.67 -40.31 19.44
N PRO A 38 -35.33 -41.45 20.06
CA PRO A 38 -34.03 -41.67 20.70
C PRO A 38 -32.85 -41.46 19.73
N VAL A 39 -33.05 -41.76 18.45
CA VAL A 39 -32.06 -41.54 17.38
C VAL A 39 -31.80 -40.05 17.16
N LEU A 40 -32.84 -39.21 17.09
CA LEU A 40 -32.67 -37.77 16.86
C LEU A 40 -32.04 -37.08 18.06
N ARG A 41 -32.37 -37.50 19.30
CA ARG A 41 -31.70 -37.01 20.51
C ARG A 41 -30.22 -37.38 20.52
N LEU A 42 -29.88 -38.60 20.10
CA LEU A 42 -28.49 -39.05 19.99
C LEU A 42 -27.72 -38.22 18.95
N VAL A 43 -28.30 -37.99 17.77
CA VAL A 43 -27.68 -37.17 16.71
C VAL A 43 -27.44 -35.75 17.20
N VAL A 44 -28.43 -35.11 17.82
CA VAL A 44 -28.28 -33.74 18.36
C VAL A 44 -27.24 -33.70 19.48
N ALA A 45 -27.25 -34.68 20.40
CA ALA A 45 -26.27 -34.76 21.48
C ALA A 45 -24.83 -34.94 20.95
N VAL A 46 -24.65 -35.76 19.90
CA VAL A 46 -23.34 -35.92 19.23
C VAL A 46 -22.91 -34.62 18.56
N LEU A 47 -23.80 -33.94 17.85
CA LEU A 47 -23.49 -32.66 17.19
C LEU A 47 -23.12 -31.57 18.21
N VAL A 48 -23.86 -31.46 19.31
CA VAL A 48 -23.55 -30.52 20.41
C VAL A 48 -22.22 -30.89 21.08
N ALA A 49 -21.96 -32.18 21.32
CA ALA A 49 -20.69 -32.64 21.87
C ALA A 49 -19.50 -32.34 20.95
N VAL A 50 -19.67 -32.53 19.62
CA VAL A 50 -18.68 -32.16 18.61
C VAL A 50 -18.45 -30.65 18.60
N GLN A 51 -19.51 -29.85 18.66
CA GLN A 51 -19.42 -28.39 18.67
C GLN A 51 -18.73 -27.87 19.93
N ILE A 52 -19.07 -28.38 21.12
CA ILE A 52 -18.36 -28.06 22.38
C ILE A 52 -16.89 -28.45 22.26
N ARG A 53 -16.59 -29.62 21.70
CA ARG A 53 -15.20 -30.08 21.52
C ARG A 53 -14.43 -29.21 20.53
N LEU A 54 -15.06 -28.75 19.45
CA LEU A 54 -14.45 -27.82 18.49
C LEU A 54 -14.24 -26.43 19.11
N VAL A 55 -15.16 -25.94 19.93
CA VAL A 55 -15.05 -24.62 20.57
C VAL A 55 -13.97 -24.60 21.66
N PHE A 56 -13.79 -25.68 22.43
CA PHE A 56 -12.86 -25.70 23.56
C PHE A 56 -11.54 -26.46 23.29
N ALA A 57 -11.55 -27.51 22.47
CA ALA A 57 -10.33 -28.28 22.21
C ALA A 57 -9.46 -27.66 21.12
N LEU A 58 -10.03 -26.91 20.16
CA LEU A 58 -9.25 -26.27 19.10
C LEU A 58 -8.37 -25.12 19.64
N PRO A 59 -8.85 -24.22 20.51
CA PRO A 59 -7.99 -23.22 21.16
C PRO A 59 -6.95 -23.87 22.07
N ALA A 60 -7.30 -24.93 22.81
CA ALA A 60 -6.35 -25.66 23.66
C ALA A 60 -5.28 -26.39 22.83
N MET A 61 -5.64 -26.91 21.65
CA MET A 61 -4.72 -27.52 20.69
C MET A 61 -3.81 -26.46 20.07
N VAL A 62 -4.34 -25.30 19.69
CA VAL A 62 -3.54 -24.17 19.19
C VAL A 62 -2.57 -23.68 20.27
N VAL A 63 -3.02 -23.50 21.51
CA VAL A 63 -2.13 -23.12 22.63
C VAL A 63 -1.07 -24.20 22.86
N ARG A 64 -1.42 -25.49 22.82
CA ARG A 64 -0.45 -26.59 22.94
C ARG A 64 0.57 -26.60 21.80
N VAL A 65 0.11 -26.41 20.56
CA VAL A 65 0.97 -26.29 19.37
C VAL A 65 1.86 -25.06 19.47
N VAL A 66 1.34 -23.91 19.90
CA VAL A 66 2.12 -22.68 20.13
C VAL A 66 3.15 -22.87 21.25
N THR A 67 2.78 -23.53 22.36
CA THR A 67 3.73 -23.86 23.44
C THR A 67 4.75 -24.93 23.05
N TRP A 68 4.42 -25.80 22.09
CA TRP A 68 5.33 -26.79 21.50
C TRP A 68 6.29 -26.14 20.49
N LEU A 69 5.79 -25.20 19.69
CA LEU A 69 6.54 -24.31 18.80
C LEU A 69 7.47 -23.35 19.57
N ARG A 70 7.22 -23.09 20.87
CA ARG A 70 8.16 -22.38 21.78
C ARG A 70 9.45 -23.15 22.06
N SER A 71 9.60 -24.41 21.63
CA SER A 71 10.89 -25.08 21.70
C SER A 71 11.87 -24.41 20.72
N ARG A 72 13.01 -23.92 21.25
CA ARG A 72 14.01 -23.14 20.48
C ARG A 72 14.47 -23.81 19.17
N ARG A 73 14.35 -25.14 19.08
CA ARG A 73 14.75 -25.95 17.92
C ARG A 73 13.75 -25.86 16.76
N VAL A 74 12.45 -25.83 17.03
CA VAL A 74 11.42 -25.74 15.98
C VAL A 74 11.30 -24.31 15.45
N HIS A 75 11.51 -23.31 16.32
CA HIS A 75 11.62 -21.90 15.91
C HIS A 75 12.78 -21.69 14.92
N ALA A 76 13.98 -22.20 15.23
CA ALA A 76 15.12 -22.14 14.33
C ALA A 76 14.85 -22.89 13.02
N ALA A 77 14.23 -24.07 13.08
CA ALA A 77 13.90 -24.86 11.90
C ALA A 77 12.84 -24.19 11.01
N MET A 78 11.82 -23.55 11.58
CA MET A 78 10.80 -22.81 10.80
C MET A 78 11.37 -21.52 10.20
N CYS A 79 12.20 -20.76 10.93
CA CYS A 79 12.90 -19.63 10.35
C CYS A 79 13.78 -20.08 9.18
N VAL A 80 14.51 -21.19 9.33
CA VAL A 80 15.30 -21.78 8.23
C VAL A 80 14.40 -22.21 7.07
N VAL A 81 13.29 -22.93 7.31
CA VAL A 81 12.38 -23.39 6.25
C VAL A 81 11.70 -22.23 5.51
N VAL A 82 11.27 -21.19 6.21
CA VAL A 82 10.67 -20.00 5.60
C VAL A 82 11.72 -19.20 4.82
N LEU A 83 12.94 -19.06 5.36
CA LEU A 83 14.06 -18.41 4.66
C LEU A 83 14.56 -19.23 3.46
N THR A 84 14.50 -20.57 3.51
CA THR A 84 14.90 -21.45 2.39
C THR A 84 13.79 -21.71 1.38
N ALA A 85 12.52 -21.47 1.73
CA ALA A 85 11.39 -21.55 0.80
C ALA A 85 11.12 -20.21 0.05
N ALA A 86 11.61 -19.08 0.57
CA ALA A 86 11.52 -17.77 -0.08
C ALA A 86 12.10 -17.68 -1.52
N PRO A 87 13.11 -18.47 -1.94
CA PRO A 87 13.61 -18.41 -3.33
C PRO A 87 12.70 -19.11 -4.35
N LEU A 88 11.74 -19.94 -3.93
CA LEU A 88 11.01 -20.85 -4.83
C LEU A 88 9.78 -20.24 -5.53
N VAL A 89 9.38 -19.01 -5.18
CA VAL A 89 8.24 -18.31 -5.81
C VAL A 89 8.66 -17.08 -6.63
N GLY A 90 9.95 -16.78 -6.76
CA GLY A 90 10.39 -15.57 -7.47
C GLY A 90 11.81 -15.55 -8.03
N ALA A 91 12.51 -16.68 -8.14
CA ALA A 91 13.80 -16.76 -8.81
C ALA A 91 13.63 -17.03 -10.31
N ALA A 92 12.79 -16.27 -11.01
CA ALA A 92 12.95 -16.09 -12.44
C ALA A 92 13.96 -14.96 -12.63
N SER A 93 15.21 -15.36 -12.91
CA SER A 93 16.30 -14.55 -13.45
C SER A 93 15.93 -13.11 -13.82
N ALA A 94 16.05 -12.19 -12.86
CA ALA A 94 16.14 -10.78 -13.18
C ALA A 94 17.47 -10.59 -13.94
N PRO A 95 17.48 -9.93 -15.10
CA PRO A 95 18.73 -9.60 -15.78
C PRO A 95 19.66 -8.83 -14.81
N PRO A 96 20.99 -8.95 -14.96
CA PRO A 96 21.97 -8.35 -14.04
C PRO A 96 21.99 -6.80 -14.03
N PHE A 97 21.00 -6.17 -14.66
CA PHE A 97 20.76 -4.73 -14.67
C PHE A 97 19.27 -4.49 -14.43
N SER A 98 18.90 -3.76 -13.38
CA SER A 98 17.52 -3.32 -13.24
C SER A 98 17.15 -2.42 -14.42
N SER A 99 16.03 -2.67 -15.09
CA SER A 99 15.47 -1.73 -16.08
C SER A 99 14.95 -0.44 -15.44
N ALA A 100 14.83 -0.39 -14.11
CA ALA A 100 14.20 0.69 -13.35
C ALA A 100 14.67 2.09 -13.77
N GLY A 101 15.97 2.30 -13.94
CA GLY A 101 16.50 3.59 -14.39
C GLY A 101 16.09 3.94 -15.82
N ALA A 102 16.12 2.97 -16.74
CA ALA A 102 15.69 3.16 -18.12
C ALA A 102 14.18 3.42 -18.21
N ASP A 103 13.38 2.69 -17.45
CA ASP A 103 11.93 2.86 -17.39
C ASP A 103 11.56 4.23 -16.82
N PHE A 104 12.23 4.66 -15.73
CA PHE A 104 12.06 5.99 -15.13
C PHE A 104 12.41 7.12 -16.11
N LEU A 105 13.52 7.01 -16.83
CA LEU A 105 13.96 8.00 -17.82
C LEU A 105 13.11 7.98 -19.10
N GLY A 106 12.62 6.81 -19.52
CA GLY A 106 11.77 6.66 -20.70
C GLY A 106 10.35 7.20 -20.50
N GLY A 107 9.89 7.31 -19.26
CA GLY A 107 8.54 7.76 -18.92
C GLY A 107 8.35 9.29 -18.82
N VAL A 108 9.30 10.12 -19.27
CA VAL A 108 9.17 11.60 -19.19
C VAL A 108 7.97 12.07 -20.00
N MET A 109 7.11 12.87 -19.36
CA MET A 109 5.91 13.40 -20.01
C MET A 109 6.23 14.56 -20.96
N SER A 110 5.52 14.65 -22.09
CA SER A 110 5.66 15.80 -22.98
C SER A 110 4.95 17.04 -22.42
N ALA A 111 5.47 18.22 -22.75
CA ALA A 111 4.81 19.50 -22.42
C ALA A 111 3.37 19.55 -22.97
N ASP A 112 3.15 19.05 -24.19
CA ASP A 112 1.82 19.02 -24.82
C ASP A 112 0.84 18.16 -24.02
N ARG A 113 1.27 17.02 -23.50
CA ARG A 113 0.43 16.15 -22.67
C ARG A 113 0.08 16.82 -21.34
N ILE A 114 1.04 17.51 -20.72
CA ILE A 114 0.80 18.27 -19.49
C ILE A 114 -0.21 19.38 -19.76
N ALA A 115 0.02 20.20 -20.79
CA ALA A 115 -0.86 21.30 -21.14
C ALA A 115 -2.28 20.85 -21.50
N GLN A 116 -2.42 19.68 -22.14
CA GLN A 116 -3.74 19.09 -22.43
C GLN A 116 -4.53 18.75 -21.16
N VAL A 117 -3.85 18.26 -20.12
CA VAL A 117 -4.49 17.83 -18.87
C VAL A 117 -4.74 19.00 -17.93
N THR A 118 -3.77 19.91 -17.80
CA THR A 118 -3.87 21.07 -16.89
C THR A 118 -4.62 22.25 -17.49
N GLY A 119 -4.74 22.32 -18.82
CA GLY A 119 -5.36 23.45 -19.53
C GLY A 119 -4.53 24.73 -19.52
N ALA A 120 -3.24 24.65 -19.16
CA ALA A 120 -2.32 25.79 -19.05
C ALA A 120 -1.02 25.53 -19.83
N PRO A 121 -0.28 26.59 -20.23
CA PRO A 121 1.05 26.42 -20.83
C PRO A 121 1.96 25.58 -19.92
N ALA A 122 2.64 24.61 -20.50
CA ALA A 122 3.50 23.68 -19.79
C ALA A 122 4.90 23.63 -20.41
N MET A 123 5.85 23.06 -19.67
CA MET A 123 7.20 22.81 -20.13
C MET A 123 7.56 21.32 -20.00
N ALA A 124 8.57 20.87 -20.76
CA ALA A 124 9.02 19.49 -20.66
C ALA A 124 9.72 19.28 -19.30
N PRO A 125 9.33 18.31 -18.47
CA PRO A 125 10.01 17.98 -17.21
C PRO A 125 11.43 17.46 -17.42
N ILE A 126 12.22 17.46 -16.35
CA ILE A 126 13.55 16.83 -16.35
C ILE A 126 13.52 15.62 -15.41
N ARG A 127 14.16 14.53 -15.82
CA ARG A 127 14.42 13.36 -14.96
C ARG A 127 15.91 13.01 -15.01
N ALA A 128 16.49 12.76 -13.84
CA ALA A 128 17.88 12.33 -13.69
C ALA A 128 17.95 11.09 -12.80
N TYR A 129 18.77 10.11 -13.19
CA TYR A 129 18.90 8.86 -12.46
C TYR A 129 20.39 8.48 -12.35
N ALA A 130 20.80 8.01 -11.18
CA ALA A 130 22.06 7.32 -10.99
C ALA A 130 21.82 5.85 -10.69
N SER A 131 22.48 4.98 -11.45
CA SER A 131 22.42 3.54 -11.34
C SER A 131 23.59 2.99 -10.51
N LEU A 132 23.56 1.69 -10.24
CA LEU A 132 24.68 1.01 -9.57
C LEU A 132 26.00 1.06 -10.35
N THR A 133 25.95 1.26 -11.67
CA THR A 133 27.17 1.34 -12.51
C THR A 133 27.86 2.71 -12.43
N ASP A 134 27.21 3.71 -11.85
CA ASP A 134 27.77 5.07 -11.74
C ASP A 134 28.77 5.22 -10.59
N GLY A 135 28.90 4.19 -9.76
CA GLY A 135 29.91 4.13 -8.72
C GLY A 135 29.54 3.14 -7.63
N THR A 136 30.55 2.60 -6.95
CA THR A 136 30.37 1.62 -5.87
C THR A 136 29.91 2.29 -4.56
N ALA A 137 30.28 3.55 -4.33
CA ALA A 137 29.90 4.33 -3.14
C ALA A 137 28.65 5.19 -3.38
N ASP A 138 27.82 5.36 -2.34
CA ASP A 138 26.63 6.23 -2.36
C ASP A 138 26.97 7.66 -2.81
N ALA A 139 28.11 8.20 -2.35
CA ALA A 139 28.59 9.53 -2.73
C ALA A 139 28.87 9.67 -4.23
N ALA A 140 29.45 8.64 -4.87
CA ALA A 140 29.71 8.68 -6.30
C ALA A 140 28.40 8.70 -7.11
N ARG A 141 27.42 7.90 -6.69
CA ARG A 141 26.09 7.89 -7.33
C ARG A 141 25.33 9.19 -7.11
N ALA A 142 25.40 9.78 -5.90
CA ALA A 142 24.81 11.08 -5.63
C ALA A 142 25.42 12.19 -6.50
N THR A 143 26.75 12.23 -6.63
CA THR A 143 27.45 13.16 -7.52
C THR A 143 27.00 12.97 -8.97
N ALA A 144 26.96 11.74 -9.48
CA ALA A 144 26.51 11.45 -10.84
C ALA A 144 25.05 11.90 -11.09
N ALA A 145 24.15 11.68 -10.12
CA ALA A 145 22.76 12.12 -10.21
C ALA A 145 22.66 13.65 -10.27
N ILE A 146 23.39 14.37 -9.40
CA ILE A 146 23.40 15.83 -9.33
C ILE A 146 24.02 16.45 -10.58
N ASP A 147 25.10 15.88 -11.10
CA ASP A 147 25.74 16.38 -12.32
C ASP A 147 24.83 16.22 -13.53
N ARG A 148 24.15 15.08 -13.69
CA ARG A 148 23.12 14.91 -14.72
C ARG A 148 21.97 15.90 -14.58
N LEU A 149 21.49 16.09 -13.35
CA LEU A 149 20.44 17.07 -13.06
C LEU A 149 20.90 18.49 -13.45
N ARG A 150 22.14 18.87 -13.13
CA ARG A 150 22.73 20.17 -13.46
C ARG A 150 22.88 20.35 -14.97
N THR A 151 23.47 19.37 -15.66
CA THR A 151 23.67 19.41 -17.12
C THR A 151 22.33 19.52 -17.87
N ALA A 152 21.28 18.88 -17.36
CA ALA A 152 19.94 18.99 -17.93
C ALA A 152 19.22 20.32 -17.61
N GLY A 153 19.80 21.19 -16.76
CA GLY A 153 19.19 22.45 -16.35
C GLY A 153 18.19 22.31 -15.19
N GLY A 154 18.27 21.26 -14.39
CA GLY A 154 17.32 20.96 -13.32
C GLY A 154 17.26 22.03 -12.21
N PHE A 155 18.38 22.69 -11.92
CA PHE A 155 18.42 23.80 -10.95
C PHE A 155 17.71 25.08 -11.42
N ALA A 156 17.33 25.16 -12.70
CA ALA A 156 16.52 26.27 -13.23
C ALA A 156 15.01 26.04 -13.08
N ARG A 157 14.59 24.88 -12.58
CA ARG A 157 13.16 24.58 -12.31
C ARG A 157 12.71 25.21 -11.01
N SER A 158 11.40 25.39 -10.84
CA SER A 158 10.85 25.87 -9.56
C SER A 158 10.91 24.79 -8.46
N THR A 159 10.97 23.51 -8.85
CA THR A 159 10.92 22.38 -7.94
C THR A 159 11.93 21.31 -8.35
N ILE A 160 12.68 20.80 -7.36
CA ILE A 160 13.44 19.56 -7.47
C ILE A 160 12.71 18.50 -6.63
N LEU A 161 12.24 17.44 -7.27
CA LEU A 161 11.66 16.28 -6.60
C LEU A 161 12.73 15.21 -6.42
N VAL A 162 13.08 14.89 -5.19
CA VAL A 162 13.89 13.72 -4.87
C VAL A 162 12.96 12.55 -4.59
N VAL A 163 13.13 11.46 -5.33
CA VAL A 163 12.44 10.20 -5.03
C VAL A 163 13.44 9.23 -4.43
N ALA A 164 13.19 8.79 -3.18
CA ALA A 164 13.91 7.69 -2.59
C ALA A 164 13.40 6.38 -3.23
N PRO A 165 14.20 5.71 -4.08
CA PRO A 165 13.73 4.52 -4.76
C PRO A 165 13.55 3.36 -3.78
N THR A 166 12.78 2.35 -4.20
CA THR A 166 12.70 1.09 -3.46
C THR A 166 13.92 0.20 -3.76
N GLY A 167 14.02 -0.97 -3.11
CA GLY A 167 15.20 -1.85 -3.19
C GLY A 167 15.63 -2.26 -4.61
N SER A 168 14.72 -2.27 -5.58
CA SER A 168 15.03 -2.62 -6.97
C SER A 168 15.56 -1.44 -7.80
N GLY A 169 15.63 -0.24 -7.20
CA GLY A 169 15.82 1.03 -7.90
C GLY A 169 14.52 1.63 -8.46
N TRP A 170 13.38 0.97 -8.25
CA TRP A 170 12.10 1.43 -8.77
C TRP A 170 11.65 2.75 -8.15
N VAL A 171 11.10 3.60 -9.01
CA VAL A 171 10.52 4.91 -8.71
C VAL A 171 9.07 4.89 -9.17
N ASP A 172 8.14 5.31 -8.30
CA ASP A 172 6.72 5.32 -8.62
C ASP A 172 6.40 6.27 -9.79
N PRO A 173 5.97 5.76 -10.96
CA PRO A 173 5.58 6.60 -12.09
C PRO A 173 4.42 7.53 -11.76
N ALA A 174 3.50 7.11 -10.90
CA ALA A 174 2.33 7.91 -10.52
C ALA A 174 2.74 9.15 -9.71
N ALA A 175 3.66 9.00 -8.75
CA ALA A 175 4.20 10.13 -8.00
C ALA A 175 4.92 11.14 -8.89
N VAL A 176 5.74 10.66 -9.84
CA VAL A 176 6.47 11.53 -10.76
C VAL A 176 5.51 12.25 -11.70
N ALA A 177 4.58 11.52 -12.34
CA ALA A 177 3.58 12.11 -13.22
C ALA A 177 2.71 13.15 -12.49
N THR A 178 2.33 12.87 -11.24
CA THR A 178 1.58 13.80 -10.39
C THR A 178 2.30 15.13 -10.23
N MET A 179 3.60 15.11 -9.89
CA MET A 179 4.38 16.34 -9.75
C MET A 179 4.66 17.02 -11.10
N GLU A 180 4.79 16.27 -12.19
CA GLU A 180 4.87 16.84 -13.54
C GLU A 180 3.58 17.60 -13.88
N TYR A 181 2.40 17.08 -13.53
CA TYR A 181 1.14 17.80 -13.72
C TYR A 181 1.00 18.99 -12.78
N LEU A 182 1.20 18.80 -11.46
CA LEU A 182 0.99 19.84 -10.44
C LEU A 182 1.91 21.06 -10.62
N THR A 183 3.05 20.90 -11.30
CA THR A 183 4.01 21.98 -11.56
C THR A 183 3.92 22.53 -12.99
N GLY A 184 3.00 22.05 -13.83
CA GLY A 184 2.99 22.38 -15.26
C GLY A 184 4.29 21.96 -15.97
N GLY A 185 4.93 20.91 -15.48
CA GLY A 185 6.23 20.41 -15.92
C GLY A 185 7.42 21.21 -15.41
N ASN A 186 7.22 22.21 -14.56
CA ASN A 186 8.30 22.97 -13.92
C ASN A 186 8.94 22.22 -12.73
N VAL A 187 9.34 20.98 -13.00
CA VAL A 187 9.96 20.07 -12.03
C VAL A 187 11.16 19.37 -12.66
N ALA A 188 12.19 19.17 -11.84
CA ALA A 188 13.28 18.25 -12.13
C ALA A 188 13.28 17.13 -11.09
N THR A 189 13.06 15.90 -11.53
CA THR A 189 12.99 14.72 -10.65
C THR A 189 14.32 13.98 -10.66
N VAL A 190 14.81 13.58 -9.49
CA VAL A 190 16.08 12.88 -9.34
C VAL A 190 15.96 11.69 -8.38
N ALA A 191 16.59 10.58 -8.75
CA ALA A 191 16.72 9.39 -7.92
C ALA A 191 18.12 8.75 -8.06
N ALA A 192 18.56 8.05 -7.01
CA ALA A 192 19.82 7.30 -7.02
C ALA A 192 19.59 5.89 -6.50
N GLN A 193 19.93 4.91 -7.32
CA GLN A 193 19.86 3.49 -6.99
C GLN A 193 20.89 3.12 -5.93
N TYR A 194 20.49 2.32 -4.96
CA TYR A 194 21.39 1.77 -3.93
C TYR A 194 21.43 0.24 -3.91
N ALA A 195 20.43 -0.42 -4.51
CA ALA A 195 20.32 -1.86 -4.62
C ALA A 195 19.53 -2.26 -5.89
N ASP A 196 19.56 -3.55 -6.23
CA ASP A 196 18.88 -4.19 -7.36
C ASP A 196 17.97 -5.35 -6.91
N ARG A 197 17.55 -5.36 -5.64
CA ARG A 197 16.84 -6.48 -5.02
C ARG A 197 15.39 -6.12 -4.65
N PRO A 198 14.45 -7.07 -4.64
CA PRO A 198 13.09 -6.83 -4.16
C PRO A 198 13.05 -6.12 -2.80
N SER A 199 12.18 -5.12 -2.68
CA SER A 199 12.10 -4.22 -1.51
C SER A 199 11.82 -4.94 -0.19
N TRP A 200 11.00 -6.00 -0.20
CA TRP A 200 10.73 -6.82 0.98
C TRP A 200 11.98 -7.54 1.51
N MET A 201 12.89 -7.93 0.61
CA MET A 201 14.13 -8.60 0.99
C MET A 201 15.13 -7.60 1.57
N GLU A 202 15.29 -6.43 0.97
CA GLU A 202 16.11 -5.34 1.54
C GLU A 202 15.57 -4.87 2.89
N TYR A 203 14.25 -4.79 3.03
CA TYR A 203 13.64 -4.46 4.31
C TYR A 203 14.01 -5.48 5.40
N LEU A 204 13.95 -6.79 5.10
CA LEU A 204 14.33 -7.85 6.03
C LEU A 204 15.83 -7.88 6.35
N LEU A 205 16.68 -7.51 5.40
CA LEU A 205 18.14 -7.44 5.56
C LEU A 205 18.59 -6.14 6.25
N GLY A 206 17.73 -5.13 6.31
CA GLY A 206 17.95 -3.86 6.99
C GLY A 206 17.91 -2.67 6.04
N THR A 207 17.28 -1.58 6.47
CA THR A 207 17.03 -0.37 5.67
C THR A 207 18.24 0.54 5.47
N GLY A 208 19.36 0.24 6.14
CA GLY A 208 20.54 1.11 6.21
C GLY A 208 21.10 1.57 4.86
N PRO A 209 21.21 0.72 3.81
CA PRO A 209 21.65 1.17 2.49
C PRO A 209 20.73 2.25 1.87
N ALA A 210 19.41 2.07 1.99
CA ALA A 210 18.42 3.03 1.47
C ALA A 210 18.54 4.38 2.18
N GLU A 211 18.62 4.35 3.52
CA GLU A 211 18.75 5.53 4.36
C GLU A 211 20.06 6.30 4.08
N ARG A 212 21.20 5.59 3.95
CA ARG A 212 22.49 6.22 3.62
C ARG A 212 22.48 6.86 2.24
N SER A 213 21.89 6.18 1.25
CA SER A 213 21.79 6.70 -0.11
C SER A 213 20.93 7.97 -0.17
N ALA A 214 19.75 7.93 0.46
CA ALA A 214 18.86 9.09 0.57
C ALA A 214 19.53 10.25 1.31
N ALA A 215 20.18 10.00 2.45
CA ALA A 215 20.89 11.04 3.20
C ALA A 215 22.01 11.68 2.40
N THR A 216 22.77 10.87 1.65
CA THR A 216 23.87 11.37 0.81
C THR A 216 23.35 12.26 -0.31
N LEU A 217 22.31 11.81 -1.05
CA LEU A 217 21.74 12.57 -2.15
C LEU A 217 21.04 13.85 -1.69
N VAL A 218 20.16 13.76 -0.68
CA VAL A 218 19.38 14.91 -0.19
C VAL A 218 20.30 15.97 0.43
N THR A 219 21.30 15.57 1.23
CA THR A 219 22.27 16.52 1.81
C THR A 219 23.06 17.24 0.73
N ALA A 220 23.53 16.51 -0.28
CA ALA A 220 24.29 17.10 -1.38
C ALA A 220 23.44 18.05 -2.23
N LEU A 221 22.16 17.71 -2.49
CA LEU A 221 21.22 18.59 -3.18
C LEU A 221 20.88 19.84 -2.37
N ARG A 222 20.58 19.71 -1.07
CA ARG A 222 20.33 20.86 -0.19
C ARG A 222 21.50 21.83 -0.21
N SER A 223 22.72 21.32 -0.05
CA SER A 223 23.96 22.12 -0.13
C SER A 223 24.10 22.82 -1.49
N ALA A 224 23.83 22.12 -2.60
CA ALA A 224 23.88 22.70 -3.94
C ALA A 224 22.80 23.78 -4.15
N ILE A 225 21.61 23.62 -3.59
CA ILE A 225 20.52 24.60 -3.64
C ILE A 225 20.87 25.83 -2.78
N ASP A 226 21.41 25.64 -1.58
CA ASP A 226 21.81 26.72 -0.68
C ASP A 226 22.91 27.60 -1.27
N ALA A 227 23.75 27.04 -2.13
CA ALA A 227 24.77 27.79 -2.86
C ALA A 227 24.21 28.69 -3.97
N LEU A 228 22.93 28.56 -4.35
CA LEU A 228 22.28 29.44 -5.32
C LEU A 228 21.84 30.76 -4.68
N PRO A 229 21.77 31.86 -5.46
CA PRO A 229 21.16 33.11 -4.99
C PRO A 229 19.73 32.90 -4.47
N ASP A 230 19.32 33.61 -3.43
CA ASP A 230 18.05 33.37 -2.71
C ASP A 230 16.82 33.31 -3.64
N GLY A 231 16.74 34.18 -4.66
CA GLY A 231 15.63 34.23 -5.61
C GLY A 231 15.65 33.15 -6.72
N ALA A 232 16.69 32.33 -6.77
CA ALA A 232 16.88 31.28 -7.77
C ALA A 232 16.81 29.87 -7.17
N ARG A 233 16.51 29.72 -5.88
CA ARG A 233 16.49 28.42 -5.20
C ARG A 233 15.22 27.63 -5.55
N PRO A 234 15.33 26.45 -6.18
CA PRO A 234 14.19 25.55 -6.33
C PRO A 234 13.72 25.05 -4.96
N ARG A 235 12.43 24.74 -4.86
CA ARG A 235 11.91 24.00 -3.71
C ARG A 235 12.40 22.55 -3.77
N LEU A 236 12.94 22.05 -2.67
CA LEU A 236 13.34 20.65 -2.52
C LEU A 236 12.19 19.85 -1.94
N VAL A 237 11.56 19.02 -2.76
CA VAL A 237 10.46 18.13 -2.36
C VAL A 237 11.00 16.70 -2.29
N LEU A 238 10.63 15.98 -1.23
CA LEU A 238 11.05 14.59 -1.02
C LEU A 238 9.83 13.67 -1.07
N TYR A 239 9.99 12.54 -1.76
CA TYR A 239 8.99 11.49 -1.83
C TYR A 239 9.61 10.11 -1.57
N GLY A 240 8.87 9.26 -0.87
CA GLY A 240 9.24 7.86 -0.69
C GLY A 240 8.02 6.98 -0.49
N GLU A 241 8.08 5.77 -1.06
CA GLU A 241 7.06 4.72 -0.91
C GLU A 241 7.65 3.49 -0.22
N SER A 242 6.94 2.92 0.76
CA SER A 242 7.36 1.72 1.53
C SER A 242 8.78 1.84 2.09
N LEU A 243 9.75 1.09 1.55
CA LEU A 243 11.15 1.17 1.97
C LEU A 243 11.74 2.56 1.66
N GLY A 244 11.36 3.17 0.54
CA GLY A 244 11.69 4.55 0.20
C GLY A 244 11.08 5.54 1.20
N ALA A 245 9.91 5.25 1.76
CA ALA A 245 9.29 6.10 2.78
C ALA A 245 10.10 6.12 4.08
N ILE A 246 10.73 5.00 4.47
CA ILE A 246 11.66 4.96 5.62
C ILE A 246 12.89 5.82 5.33
N ALA A 247 13.51 5.62 4.17
CA ALA A 247 14.69 6.39 3.77
C ALA A 247 14.38 7.89 3.70
N ALA A 248 13.24 8.26 3.14
CA ALA A 248 12.78 9.65 3.06
C ALA A 248 12.47 10.23 4.45
N SER A 249 11.80 9.47 5.32
CA SER A 249 11.48 9.91 6.68
C SER A 249 12.73 10.27 7.49
N GLY A 250 13.84 9.56 7.29
CA GLY A 250 15.09 9.82 8.00
C GLY A 250 15.77 11.15 7.64
N VAL A 251 15.38 11.76 6.51
CA VAL A 251 16.02 12.96 5.95
C VAL A 251 15.03 14.08 5.64
N ALA A 252 13.77 13.93 6.06
CA ALA A 252 12.68 14.86 5.78
C ALA A 252 12.97 16.30 6.21
N SER A 253 13.74 16.51 7.29
CA SER A 253 14.10 17.84 7.80
C SER A 253 15.02 18.64 6.86
N ALA A 254 15.65 17.99 5.87
CA ALA A 254 16.47 18.66 4.87
C ALA A 254 15.67 19.10 3.63
N ALA A 255 14.42 18.68 3.51
CA ALA A 255 13.51 19.04 2.43
C ALA A 255 12.53 20.14 2.87
N ASP A 256 12.03 20.92 1.89
CA ASP A 256 11.01 21.95 2.14
C ASP A 256 9.60 21.34 2.28
N ALA A 257 9.39 20.15 1.73
CA ALA A 257 8.16 19.36 1.83
C ALA A 257 8.48 17.87 1.66
N THR A 258 7.84 17.00 2.43
CA THR A 258 7.99 15.53 2.32
C THR A 258 6.63 14.84 2.22
N LEU A 259 6.47 13.93 1.25
CA LEU A 259 5.34 13.01 1.15
C LEU A 259 5.82 11.56 1.33
N LEU A 260 5.22 10.86 2.28
CA LEU A 260 5.47 9.45 2.55
C LEU A 260 4.23 8.63 2.21
N ALA A 261 4.37 7.66 1.32
CA ALA A 261 3.31 6.72 0.97
C ALA A 261 3.59 5.35 1.60
N GLY A 262 2.64 4.86 2.39
CA GLY A 262 2.70 3.51 2.95
C GLY A 262 3.91 3.29 3.84
N LEU A 263 4.21 4.23 4.74
CA LEU A 263 5.32 4.12 5.67
C LEU A 263 5.17 2.84 6.52
N PRO A 264 6.11 1.88 6.43
CA PRO A 264 6.00 0.62 7.17
C PRO A 264 5.95 0.83 8.69
N GLY A 265 4.91 0.30 9.32
CA GLY A 265 4.63 0.49 10.75
C GLY A 265 4.22 1.93 11.11
N GLY A 266 3.83 2.72 10.12
CA GLY A 266 3.42 4.11 10.25
C GLY A 266 1.92 4.33 10.44
N ALA A 267 1.07 3.29 10.30
CA ALA A 267 -0.39 3.45 10.31
C ALA A 267 -0.95 4.17 11.54
N ASP A 268 -0.39 3.91 12.72
CA ASP A 268 -0.85 4.52 13.98
C ASP A 268 0.11 5.61 14.49
N ARG A 269 1.05 6.06 13.65
CA ARG A 269 2.06 7.04 14.04
C ARG A 269 1.77 8.40 13.43
N PRO A 270 1.91 9.49 14.19
CA PRO A 270 1.84 10.81 13.60
C PRO A 270 2.95 10.98 12.56
N ALA A 271 2.66 11.70 11.49
CA ALA A 271 3.66 12.04 10.50
C ALA A 271 4.80 12.85 11.15
N PRO A 272 6.06 12.66 10.74
CA PRO A 272 7.16 13.51 11.16
C PRO A 272 6.88 15.00 10.84
N PRO A 273 7.55 15.95 11.51
CA PRO A 273 7.49 17.36 11.12
C PRO A 273 7.82 17.55 9.63
N HIS A 274 7.18 18.54 8.99
CA HIS A 274 7.36 18.85 7.55
C HIS A 274 7.02 17.68 6.60
N THR A 275 6.22 16.72 7.08
CA THR A 275 5.90 15.50 6.35
C THR A 275 4.40 15.26 6.33
N THR A 276 3.88 14.87 5.18
CA THR A 276 2.56 14.27 5.04
C THR A 276 2.74 12.77 4.83
N SER A 277 1.99 11.96 5.58
CA SER A 277 1.94 10.51 5.38
C SER A 277 0.57 10.13 4.84
N ILE A 278 0.54 9.37 3.75
CA ILE A 278 -0.68 8.79 3.20
C ILE A 278 -0.62 7.26 3.32
N LEU A 279 -1.78 6.66 3.60
CA LEU A 279 -1.94 5.21 3.73
C LEU A 279 -3.34 4.83 3.25
N ASN A 280 -3.45 3.92 2.28
CA ASN A 280 -4.75 3.36 1.91
C ASN A 280 -5.29 2.51 3.07
N ALA A 281 -6.61 2.48 3.26
CA ALA A 281 -7.23 1.84 4.43
C ALA A 281 -6.98 0.33 4.51
N ASP A 282 -6.71 -0.32 3.38
CA ASP A 282 -6.42 -1.74 3.24
C ASP A 282 -4.94 -2.04 2.93
N ASP A 283 -4.05 -1.04 3.05
CA ASP A 283 -2.61 -1.24 2.83
C ASP A 283 -1.95 -1.98 4.02
N PRO A 284 -1.53 -3.24 3.85
CA PRO A 284 -0.90 -4.00 4.92
C PRO A 284 0.49 -3.45 5.30
N VAL A 285 1.16 -2.70 4.40
CA VAL A 285 2.51 -2.18 4.62
C VAL A 285 2.52 -1.23 5.82
N GLY A 286 1.53 -0.33 5.93
CA GLY A 286 1.44 0.62 7.03
C GLY A 286 1.35 -0.03 8.42
N HIS A 287 0.83 -1.25 8.50
CA HIS A 287 0.71 -2.01 9.73
C HIS A 287 1.90 -2.93 9.99
N TRP A 288 2.71 -3.21 8.98
CA TRP A 288 3.80 -4.17 9.08
C TRP A 288 4.97 -3.59 9.91
N SER A 289 5.42 -4.32 10.93
CA SER A 289 6.59 -3.97 11.74
C SER A 289 7.20 -5.22 12.39
N PRO A 290 8.53 -5.33 12.53
CA PRO A 290 9.15 -6.44 13.29
C PRO A 290 8.69 -6.48 14.75
N SER A 291 8.27 -5.33 15.29
CA SER A 291 7.72 -5.22 16.64
C SER A 291 6.46 -6.06 16.85
N LEU A 292 5.69 -6.37 15.79
CA LEU A 292 4.50 -7.23 15.85
C LEU A 292 4.79 -8.64 16.40
N LEU A 293 6.05 -9.08 16.40
CA LEU A 293 6.46 -10.32 17.04
C LEU A 293 6.24 -10.30 18.55
N VAL A 294 6.37 -9.13 19.19
CA VAL A 294 6.47 -8.99 20.66
C VAL A 294 5.60 -7.87 21.24
N ALA A 295 5.07 -6.97 20.42
CA ALA A 295 4.26 -5.84 20.82
C ALA A 295 3.04 -5.67 19.89
N PRO A 296 1.89 -5.23 20.43
CA PRO A 296 0.72 -4.90 19.64
C PRO A 296 0.94 -3.64 18.79
N ALA A 297 0.40 -3.65 17.56
CA ALA A 297 0.27 -2.49 16.69
C ALA A 297 -0.90 -2.72 15.70
N GLY A 298 -1.52 -1.65 15.21
CA GLY A 298 -2.66 -1.71 14.28
C GLY A 298 -4.04 -1.93 14.93
N PRO A 299 -5.11 -1.80 14.13
CA PRO A 299 -6.48 -2.05 14.58
C PRO A 299 -6.76 -3.56 14.70
N GLY A 300 -7.43 -3.95 15.80
CA GLY A 300 -7.91 -5.32 16.01
C GLY A 300 -7.18 -6.09 17.12
N ALA A 301 -7.47 -7.39 17.20
CA ALA A 301 -6.87 -8.27 18.20
C ALA A 301 -5.45 -8.67 17.79
N TRP A 302 -4.45 -8.21 18.54
CA TRP A 302 -3.07 -8.65 18.35
C TRP A 302 -2.84 -10.03 18.98
N LEU A 303 -2.33 -10.95 18.17
CA LEU A 303 -1.83 -12.24 18.61
C LEU A 303 -0.30 -12.27 18.40
N PRO A 304 0.50 -12.36 19.49
CA PRO A 304 1.95 -12.35 19.38
C PRO A 304 2.44 -13.37 18.37
N ILE A 305 3.41 -12.98 17.54
CA ILE A 305 4.00 -13.79 16.44
C ILE A 305 3.02 -14.04 15.28
N VAL A 306 1.76 -14.39 15.57
CA VAL A 306 0.73 -14.69 14.56
C VAL A 306 0.41 -13.46 13.73
N THR A 307 0.16 -12.30 14.36
CA THR A 307 -0.16 -11.06 13.65
C THR A 307 1.00 -10.61 12.74
N PHE A 308 2.26 -10.78 13.18
CA PHE A 308 3.42 -10.52 12.33
C PHE A 308 3.37 -11.34 11.03
N TRP A 309 3.14 -12.65 11.12
CA TRP A 309 3.07 -13.53 9.95
C TRP A 309 1.81 -13.29 9.11
N GLN A 310 0.69 -12.94 9.73
CA GLN A 310 -0.53 -12.56 9.00
C GLN A 310 -0.29 -11.34 8.13
N VAL A 311 0.23 -10.24 8.70
CA VAL A 311 0.52 -9.01 7.93
C VAL A 311 1.61 -9.27 6.89
N THR A 312 2.66 -10.03 7.24
CA THR A 312 3.71 -10.44 6.29
C THR A 312 3.14 -11.21 5.10
N GLY A 313 2.18 -12.11 5.34
CA GLY A 313 1.51 -12.88 4.29
C GLY A 313 0.62 -12.04 3.38
N SER A 314 0.23 -10.84 3.80
CA SER A 314 -0.54 -9.88 3.00
C SER A 314 0.33 -8.93 2.16
N LEU A 315 1.65 -8.86 2.39
CA LEU A 315 2.53 -8.00 1.60
C LEU A 315 2.68 -8.44 0.13
N PRO A 316 2.82 -9.75 -0.20
CA PRO A 316 2.85 -10.19 -1.58
C PRO A 316 1.55 -9.82 -2.30
N GLY A 317 1.65 -9.18 -3.46
CA GLY A 317 0.49 -8.75 -4.24
C GLY A 317 -0.21 -7.50 -3.69
N ALA A 318 0.33 -6.82 -2.67
CA ALA A 318 -0.24 -5.57 -2.17
C ALA A 318 -0.29 -4.46 -3.25
N GLN A 319 0.53 -4.55 -4.30
CA GLN A 319 0.48 -3.67 -5.48
C GLN A 319 -0.40 -4.23 -6.62
N ASP A 320 -0.78 -5.51 -6.58
CA ASP A 320 -1.59 -6.19 -7.61
C ASP A 320 -3.10 -5.97 -7.38
N VAL A 321 -3.45 -4.72 -7.09
CA VAL A 321 -4.82 -4.26 -6.80
C VAL A 321 -5.13 -2.98 -7.60
N PRO A 322 -6.41 -2.59 -7.73
CA PRO A 322 -6.77 -1.30 -8.31
C PRO A 322 -6.13 -0.12 -7.56
N THR A 323 -6.00 1.04 -8.21
CA THR A 323 -5.51 2.25 -7.55
C THR A 323 -6.44 2.67 -6.39
N GLY A 324 -5.85 3.28 -5.37
CA GLY A 324 -6.53 3.65 -4.12
C GLY A 324 -6.75 2.48 -3.16
N HIS A 325 -6.24 1.30 -3.48
CA HIS A 325 -6.28 0.10 -2.64
C HIS A 325 -4.88 -0.46 -2.42
N GLY A 326 -4.71 -1.22 -1.35
CA GLY A 326 -3.45 -1.83 -0.96
C GLY A 326 -2.29 -0.83 -1.03
N HIS A 327 -1.16 -1.28 -1.55
CA HIS A 327 0.04 -0.47 -1.69
C HIS A 327 0.10 0.28 -3.02
N ARG A 328 -1.05 0.66 -3.60
CA ARG A 328 -1.15 1.39 -4.87
C ARG A 328 -1.91 2.71 -4.70
N TYR A 329 -1.17 3.80 -4.62
CA TYR A 329 -1.71 5.12 -4.22
C TYR A 329 -2.39 5.90 -5.34
N GLY A 330 -1.86 5.85 -6.57
CA GLY A 330 -2.47 6.48 -7.74
C GLY A 330 -2.82 7.96 -7.50
N GLY A 331 -4.05 8.35 -7.82
CA GLY A 331 -4.54 9.72 -7.73
C GLY A 331 -4.50 10.33 -6.32
N ALA A 332 -4.43 9.53 -5.25
CA ALA A 332 -4.29 10.02 -3.88
C ALA A 332 -2.99 10.83 -3.69
N LEU A 333 -1.96 10.57 -4.50
CA LEU A 333 -0.70 11.31 -4.49
C LEU A 333 -0.90 12.79 -4.81
N ALA A 334 -1.89 13.15 -5.64
CA ALA A 334 -2.14 14.53 -6.02
C ALA A 334 -2.51 15.39 -4.80
N GLN A 335 -3.46 14.92 -3.98
CA GLN A 335 -3.80 15.60 -2.75
C GLN A 335 -2.66 15.49 -1.71
N GLY A 336 -2.00 14.33 -1.62
CA GLY A 336 -0.88 14.15 -0.69
C GLY A 336 0.27 15.14 -0.90
N PHE A 337 0.63 15.44 -2.16
CA PHE A 337 1.65 16.45 -2.46
C PHE A 337 1.18 17.87 -2.14
N VAL A 338 -0.11 18.17 -2.34
CA VAL A 338 -0.69 19.46 -1.96
C VAL A 338 -0.68 19.65 -0.45
N ASP A 339 -1.07 18.62 0.31
CA ASP A 339 -1.10 18.62 1.77
C ASP A 339 0.31 18.72 2.38
N ALA A 340 1.30 18.10 1.73
CA ALA A 340 2.71 18.27 2.07
C ALA A 340 3.22 19.71 1.79
N GLY A 341 2.45 20.51 1.07
CA GLY A 341 2.83 21.84 0.62
C GLY A 341 3.85 21.81 -0.51
N ALA A 342 3.97 20.72 -1.28
CA ALA A 342 4.97 20.57 -2.35
C ALA A 342 4.82 21.62 -3.48
N VAL A 343 3.59 22.08 -3.72
CA VAL A 343 3.26 23.09 -4.73
C VAL A 343 2.38 24.21 -4.15
N PRO A 344 2.40 25.43 -4.71
CA PRO A 344 1.59 26.54 -4.21
C PRO A 344 0.10 26.36 -4.54
N SER A 345 -0.68 25.86 -3.58
CA SER A 345 -2.16 25.89 -3.51
C SER A 345 -2.90 25.79 -4.85
N PRO A 346 -2.79 24.66 -5.58
CA PRO A 346 -3.55 24.43 -6.80
C PRO A 346 -5.05 24.37 -6.55
N GLY A 347 -5.85 24.60 -7.58
CA GLY A 347 -7.31 24.56 -7.45
C GLY A 347 -7.83 23.14 -7.20
N ALA A 348 -8.85 22.97 -6.35
CA ALA A 348 -9.39 21.63 -6.06
C ALA A 348 -9.87 20.85 -7.31
N ALA A 349 -10.39 21.55 -8.32
CA ALA A 349 -10.81 20.96 -9.59
C ALA A 349 -9.62 20.47 -10.44
N GLU A 350 -8.48 21.17 -10.37
CA GLU A 350 -7.23 20.79 -11.02
C GLU A 350 -6.67 19.53 -10.35
N VAL A 351 -6.56 19.51 -9.02
CA VAL A 351 -6.11 18.35 -8.24
C VAL A 351 -6.98 17.11 -8.56
N ALA A 352 -8.30 17.26 -8.61
CA ALA A 352 -9.20 16.16 -8.95
C ALA A 352 -9.03 15.66 -10.39
N THR A 353 -8.67 16.54 -11.33
CA THR A 353 -8.41 16.17 -12.73
C THR A 353 -7.10 15.42 -12.86
N ILE A 354 -6.06 15.87 -12.15
CA ILE A 354 -4.76 15.21 -12.10
C ILE A 354 -4.92 13.81 -11.48
N ALA A 355 -5.62 13.70 -10.33
CA ALA A 355 -5.86 12.44 -9.67
C ALA A 355 -6.51 11.40 -10.61
N ARG A 356 -7.60 11.78 -11.28
CA ARG A 356 -8.27 10.90 -12.27
C ARG A 356 -7.38 10.54 -13.45
N THR A 357 -6.49 11.44 -13.86
CA THR A 357 -5.58 11.20 -14.99
C THR A 357 -4.48 10.22 -14.62
N VAL A 358 -4.00 10.27 -13.37
CA VAL A 358 -2.98 9.36 -12.84
C VAL A 358 -3.56 7.96 -12.57
N ASP A 359 -4.85 7.87 -12.26
CA ASP A 359 -5.56 6.60 -12.06
C ASP A 359 -5.94 5.88 -13.36
N ALA A 360 -5.91 6.57 -14.51
CA ALA A 360 -6.35 6.07 -15.82
C ALA A 360 -5.25 5.30 -16.57
#